data_AF-H0GAZ5-F1
#
_entry.id   AF-H0GAZ5-F1
#
_cell.length_a   1.000
_cell.length_b   1.000
_cell.length_c   1.000
_cell.angle_alpha   90.00
_cell.angle_beta   90.00
_cell.angle_gamma   90.00
#
_symmetry.space_group_name_H-M   'P 1'
#
loop_
_entity.id
_entity.type
_entity.pdbx_description
1 polymer ?
#
loop_
_entity_poly.entity_id
_entity_poly.type
_entity_poly.pdbx_seq_one_letter_code
_entity_poly.pdbx_strand_id
1 'polypeptide(L)'
;MKVASPYPLLDDYQSWLRVHRGLSERTIARHLRQLHKLLPELGTATFDYNAARIREVVREWRDRTGPADLRTITSALRSYLRFLAGVGLCRPNLDHAIPPVLQWRLSSMPGTV
;
A
#
# COMPACT_ATOMS: atom_id res chain seq x y z
N MET A 1 -11.93 -7.01 22.68
CA MET A 1 -12.60 -5.83 22.12
C MET A 1 -11.94 -5.50 20.78
N LYS A 2 -12.65 -5.70 19.67
CA LYS A 2 -12.16 -5.28 18.34
C LYS A 2 -12.34 -3.77 18.28
N VAL A 3 -11.25 -3.01 18.47
CA VAL A 3 -11.25 -1.57 18.18
C VAL A 3 -11.75 -1.45 16.74
N ALA A 4 -12.87 -0.78 16.53
CA ALA A 4 -13.37 -0.51 15.18
C ALA A 4 -12.27 0.25 14.45
N SER A 5 -11.64 -0.42 13.48
CA SER A 5 -10.61 0.24 12.68
C SER A 5 -11.31 1.36 11.91
N PRO A 6 -10.74 2.58 11.87
CA PRO A 6 -11.27 3.65 11.02
C PRO A 6 -11.30 3.27 9.52
N TYR A 7 -10.71 2.13 9.17
CA TYR A 7 -10.73 1.53 7.84
C TYR A 7 -11.36 0.12 7.92
N PRO A 8 -12.68 -0.04 7.73
CA PRO A 8 -13.32 -1.36 7.75
C PRO A 8 -12.73 -2.31 6.70
N LEU A 9 -12.27 -1.77 5.57
CA LEU A 9 -11.59 -2.52 4.51
C LEU A 9 -10.24 -3.13 4.96
N LEU A 10 -9.60 -2.57 5.98
CA LEU A 10 -8.37 -3.14 6.53
C LEU A 10 -8.64 -4.39 7.38
N ASP A 11 -9.81 -4.52 7.98
CA ASP A 11 -10.21 -5.72 8.71
C ASP A 11 -10.50 -6.89 7.75
N ASP A 12 -11.18 -6.60 6.65
CA ASP A 12 -11.43 -7.57 5.58
C ASP A 12 -10.11 -7.97 4.90
N TYR A 13 -9.25 -6.99 4.62
CA TYR A 13 -7.91 -7.24 4.11
C TYR A 13 -7.06 -8.08 5.07
N GLN A 14 -7.12 -7.81 6.39
CA GLN A 14 -6.44 -8.62 7.41
C GLN A 14 -6.89 -10.09 7.33
N SER A 15 -8.21 -10.30 7.27
CA SER A 15 -8.80 -11.63 7.16
C SER A 15 -8.39 -12.32 5.87
N TRP A 16 -8.37 -11.58 4.75
CA TRP A 16 -7.89 -12.07 3.46
C TRP A 16 -6.41 -12.45 3.50
N LEU A 17 -5.54 -11.65 4.12
CA LEU A 17 -4.11 -11.98 4.26
C LEU A 17 -3.90 -13.25 5.08
N ARG A 18 -4.71 -13.47 6.11
CA ARG A 18 -4.64 -14.67 6.95
C ARG A 18 -5.12 -15.90 6.20
N VAL A 19 -6.33 -15.84 5.63
CA VAL A 19 -7.01 -17.00 5.04
C VAL A 19 -6.50 -17.33 3.63
N HIS A 20 -6.33 -16.32 2.78
CA HIS A 20 -6.01 -16.54 1.36
C HIS A 20 -4.51 -16.47 1.07
N ARG A 21 -3.73 -15.73 1.87
CA ARG A 21 -2.28 -15.56 1.65
C ARG A 21 -1.42 -16.31 2.67
N GLY A 22 -2.01 -16.85 3.74
CA GLY A 22 -1.30 -17.62 4.76
C GLY A 22 -0.16 -16.85 5.42
N LEU A 23 -0.26 -15.51 5.51
CA LEU A 23 0.82 -14.71 6.09
C LEU A 23 0.83 -14.82 7.62
N SER A 24 2.03 -14.80 8.21
CA SER A 24 2.15 -14.72 9.67
C SER A 24 1.53 -13.45 10.24
N GLU A 25 0.98 -13.52 11.46
CA GLU A 25 0.43 -12.37 12.17
C GLU A 25 1.42 -11.22 12.29
N ARG A 26 2.73 -11.52 12.46
CA ARG A 26 3.78 -10.49 12.50
C ARG A 26 3.89 -9.73 11.18
N THR A 27 3.78 -10.42 10.05
CA THR A 27 3.81 -9.81 8.71
C THR A 27 2.54 -8.99 8.48
N ILE A 28 1.38 -9.54 8.84
CA ILE A 28 0.08 -8.88 8.73
C ILE A 28 0.08 -7.58 9.54
N ALA A 29 0.44 -7.64 10.82
CA ALA A 29 0.50 -6.47 11.68
C ALA A 29 1.46 -5.40 11.14
N ARG A 30 2.58 -5.81 10.54
CA ARG A 30 3.52 -4.88 9.90
C ARG A 30 2.90 -4.21 8.66
N HIS A 31 2.17 -4.95 7.82
CA HIS A 31 1.47 -4.37 6.67
C HIS A 31 0.40 -3.38 7.12
N LEU A 32 -0.46 -3.76 8.07
CA LEU A 32 -1.54 -2.92 8.58
C LEU A 32 -0.98 -1.62 9.19
N ARG A 33 0.08 -1.68 9.99
CA ARG A 33 0.71 -0.48 10.56
C ARG A 33 1.20 0.51 9.49
N GLN A 34 1.75 0.01 8.38
CA GLN A 34 2.21 0.88 7.29
C GLN A 34 1.01 1.45 6.51
N LEU A 35 0.00 0.62 6.22
CA LEU A 35 -1.21 1.08 5.53
C LEU A 35 -1.99 2.12 6.35
N HIS A 36 -2.10 1.97 7.67
CA HIS A 36 -2.74 2.96 8.54
C HIS A 36 -2.10 4.36 8.43
N LYS A 37 -0.79 4.42 8.15
CA LYS A 37 -0.08 5.69 7.99
C LYS A 37 -0.24 6.26 6.58
N LEU A 38 -0.30 5.42 5.54
CA LEU A 38 -0.36 5.85 4.15
C LEU A 38 -1.79 6.15 3.66
N LEU A 39 -2.79 5.39 4.08
CA LEU A 39 -4.18 5.57 3.61
C LEU A 39 -4.77 6.97 3.82
N PRO A 40 -4.47 7.72 4.90
CA PRO A 40 -4.90 9.11 5.03
C PRO A 40 -4.47 10.00 3.85
N GLU A 41 -3.32 9.73 3.24
CA GLU A 41 -2.79 10.51 2.11
C GLU A 41 -3.42 10.11 0.78
N LEU A 42 -3.85 8.85 0.66
CA LEU A 42 -4.53 8.33 -0.53
C LEU A 42 -6.04 8.63 -0.53
N GLY A 43 -6.62 8.83 0.66
CA GLY A 43 -8.04 9.03 0.87
C GLY A 43 -8.80 7.73 1.11
N THR A 44 -10.03 7.84 1.58
CA THR A 44 -10.90 6.70 1.93
C THR A 44 -11.75 6.21 0.75
N ALA A 45 -11.99 7.06 -0.25
CA ALA A 45 -12.77 6.71 -1.45
C ALA A 45 -11.93 5.87 -2.42
N THR A 46 -11.97 4.55 -2.26
CA THR A 46 -11.15 3.60 -3.06
C THR A 46 -11.48 3.62 -4.56
N PHE A 47 -12.69 4.06 -4.93
CA PHE A 47 -13.10 4.22 -6.33
C PHE A 47 -12.38 5.38 -7.05
N ASP A 48 -11.91 6.38 -6.30
CA ASP A 48 -11.19 7.54 -6.83
C ASP A 48 -9.69 7.27 -6.97
N TYR A 49 -9.23 6.11 -6.49
CA TYR A 49 -7.84 5.72 -6.62
C TYR A 49 -7.45 5.64 -8.08
N ASN A 50 -6.39 6.37 -8.41
CA ASN A 50 -5.82 6.36 -9.73
C ASN A 50 -4.29 6.24 -9.64
N ALA A 51 -3.69 5.79 -10.75
CA ALA A 51 -2.26 5.50 -10.80
C ALA A 51 -1.38 6.73 -10.55
N ALA A 52 -1.84 7.94 -10.91
CA ALA A 52 -1.08 9.17 -10.68
C ALA A 52 -1.00 9.49 -9.19
N ARG A 53 -2.14 9.48 -8.49
CA ARG A 53 -2.20 9.73 -7.05
C ARG A 53 -1.42 8.68 -6.25
N ILE A 54 -1.50 7.40 -6.64
CA ILE A 54 -0.71 6.33 -6.00
C ILE A 54 0.79 6.60 -6.14
N ARG A 55 1.26 6.97 -7.35
CA ARG A 55 2.68 7.29 -7.57
C ARG A 55 3.15 8.49 -6.77
N GLU A 56 2.31 9.51 -6.67
CA GLU A 56 2.58 10.72 -5.88
C GLU A 56 2.73 10.40 -4.39
N VAL A 57 1.74 9.74 -3.79
CA VAL A 57 1.77 9.37 -2.36
C VAL A 57 2.99 8.49 -2.03
N VAL A 58 3.31 7.51 -2.88
CA VAL A 58 4.49 6.65 -2.65
C VAL A 58 5.79 7.43 -2.79
N ARG A 59 5.86 8.42 -3.69
CA ARG A 59 7.01 9.34 -3.81
C ARG A 59 7.19 10.18 -2.54
N GLU A 60 6.12 10.78 -2.03
CA GLU A 60 6.17 11.55 -0.77
C GLU A 60 6.61 10.67 0.41
N TRP A 61 6.12 9.43 0.48
CA TRP A 61 6.53 8.45 1.47
C TRP A 61 8.00 8.09 1.41
N ARG A 62 8.56 7.93 0.20
CA ARG A 62 9.98 7.67 0.01
C ARG A 62 10.82 8.78 0.62
N ASP A 63 10.44 10.04 0.42
CA ASP A 63 11.23 11.18 0.88
C ASP A 63 11.23 11.32 2.41
N ARG A 64 10.29 10.66 3.09
CA ARG A 64 10.11 10.70 4.55
C ARG A 64 10.49 9.40 5.27
N THR A 65 10.85 8.32 4.56
CA THR A 65 11.04 6.99 5.19
C THR A 65 12.31 6.27 4.74
N GLY A 66 12.82 5.40 5.62
CA GLY A 66 13.99 4.58 5.32
C GLY A 66 13.70 3.45 4.32
N PRO A 67 14.73 2.85 3.68
CA PRO A 67 14.54 1.85 2.63
C PRO A 67 13.77 0.59 3.05
N ALA A 68 13.89 0.17 4.31
CA ALA A 68 13.18 -1.00 4.84
C ALA A 68 11.66 -0.73 4.97
N ASP A 69 11.29 0.47 5.42
CA ASP A 69 9.91 0.89 5.51
C ASP A 69 9.32 1.11 4.11
N LEU A 70 10.07 1.75 3.20
CA LEU A 70 9.66 1.91 1.80
C LEU A 70 9.37 0.55 1.12
N ARG A 71 10.21 -0.46 1.35
CA ARG A 71 9.97 -1.81 0.83
C ARG A 71 8.72 -2.45 1.43
N THR A 72 8.49 -2.22 2.71
CA THR A 72 7.33 -2.77 3.41
C THR A 72 6.04 -2.10 2.95
N ILE A 73 5.99 -0.77 2.86
CA ILE A 73 4.81 -0.03 2.44
C ILE A 73 4.46 -0.31 0.97
N THR A 74 5.43 -0.34 0.06
CA THR A 74 5.18 -0.67 -1.35
C THR A 74 4.64 -2.09 -1.54
N SER A 75 5.18 -3.05 -0.78
CA SER A 75 4.67 -4.42 -0.76
C SER A 75 3.25 -4.50 -0.18
N ALA A 76 3.00 -3.82 0.94
CA ALA A 76 1.70 -3.80 1.61
C ALA A 76 0.63 -3.15 0.72
N LEU A 77 0.93 -1.99 0.13
CA LEU A 77 0.04 -1.25 -0.74
C LEU A 77 -0.27 -2.01 -2.02
N ARG A 78 0.73 -2.62 -2.67
CA ARG A 78 0.50 -3.48 -3.84
C ARG A 78 -0.45 -4.62 -3.51
N SER A 79 -0.24 -5.28 -2.37
CA SER A 79 -1.10 -6.38 -1.92
C SER A 79 -2.52 -5.91 -1.58
N TYR A 80 -2.67 -4.73 -0.98
CA TYR A 80 -3.98 -4.13 -0.67
C TYR A 80 -4.75 -3.75 -1.94
N LEU A 81 -4.11 -3.15 -2.94
CA LEU A 81 -4.73 -2.83 -4.22
C LEU A 81 -5.20 -4.09 -4.97
N ARG A 82 -4.45 -5.20 -4.89
CA ARG A 82 -4.88 -6.49 -5.44
C ARG A 82 -6.10 -7.05 -4.72
N PHE A 83 -6.16 -6.90 -3.40
CA PHE A 83 -7.34 -7.25 -2.62
C PHE A 83 -8.55 -6.42 -3.08
N LEU A 84 -8.43 -5.09 -3.10
CA LEU A 84 -9.51 -4.19 -3.53
C LEU A 84 -10.00 -4.48 -4.95
N ALA A 85 -9.09 -4.72 -5.89
CA ALA A 85 -9.46 -5.10 -7.25
C ALA A 85 -10.20 -6.44 -7.29
N GLY A 86 -9.77 -7.43 -6.49
CA GLY A 86 -10.42 -8.74 -6.39
C GLY A 86 -11.83 -8.68 -5.81
N VAL A 87 -12.13 -7.71 -4.94
CA VAL A 87 -13.47 -7.48 -4.38
C VAL A 87 -14.27 -6.38 -5.11
N GLY A 88 -13.74 -5.86 -6.23
CA GLY A 88 -14.44 -4.86 -7.06
C GLY A 88 -14.51 -3.44 -6.47
N LEU A 89 -13.66 -3.11 -5.50
CA LEU A 89 -13.67 -1.81 -4.79
C LEU A 89 -12.67 -0.79 -5.32
N CYS A 90 -11.89 -1.13 -6.34
CA CYS A 90 -11.07 -0.17 -7.07
C CYS A 90 -10.88 -0.60 -8.53
N ARG A 91 -10.34 0.31 -9.35
CA ARG A 91 -9.96 -0.03 -10.73
C ARG A 91 -8.94 -1.19 -10.73
N PRO A 92 -9.03 -2.13 -11.69
CA PRO A 92 -8.06 -3.20 -11.80
C PRO A 92 -6.67 -2.65 -12.16
N ASN A 93 -5.62 -3.42 -11.85
CA ASN A 93 -4.23 -3.13 -12.22
C ASN A 93 -3.61 -1.86 -11.60
N LEU A 94 -4.24 -1.25 -10.59
CA LEU A 94 -3.64 -0.13 -9.85
C LEU A 94 -2.36 -0.55 -9.10
N ASP A 95 -2.22 -1.84 -8.79
CA ASP A 95 -1.02 -2.40 -8.17
C ASP A 95 0.22 -2.29 -9.07
N HIS A 96 0.04 -2.15 -10.38
CA HIS A 96 1.11 -1.89 -11.35
C HIS A 96 1.62 -0.44 -11.31
N ALA A 97 0.86 0.49 -10.71
CA ALA A 97 1.31 1.87 -10.52
C ALA A 97 2.48 1.99 -9.53
N ILE A 98 2.75 0.92 -8.77
CA ILE A 98 3.83 0.84 -7.79
C ILE A 98 4.98 0.06 -8.42
N PRO A 99 6.03 0.71 -8.95
CA PRO A 99 7.16 -0.04 -9.49
C PRO A 99 7.87 -0.90 -8.43
N PRO A 100 8.72 -1.86 -8.81
CA PRO A 100 9.54 -2.62 -7.86
C PRO A 100 10.59 -1.74 -7.18
N VAL A 101 10.75 -1.82 -5.86
CA VAL A 101 11.69 -0.98 -5.07
C VAL A 101 13.10 -0.88 -5.67
N LEU A 102 13.59 -1.96 -6.29
CA LEU A 102 14.88 -1.99 -6.98
C LEU A 102 14.96 -0.98 -8.15
N GLN A 103 13.90 -0.85 -8.94
CA GLN A 103 13.83 0.09 -10.07
C GLN A 103 13.75 1.56 -9.59
N TRP A 104 13.32 1.81 -8.35
CA TRP A 104 13.18 3.17 -7.81
C TRP A 104 14.51 3.72 -7.33
N ARG A 105 15.40 2.87 -6.81
CA ARG A 105 16.77 3.30 -6.47
C ARG A 105 17.54 3.80 -7.71
N LEU A 106 17.23 3.25 -8.88
CA LEU A 106 17.83 3.66 -10.16
C LEU A 106 17.14 4.90 -10.75
N SER A 107 15.87 5.14 -10.43
CA SER A 107 15.11 6.31 -10.90
C SER A 107 15.33 7.58 -10.07
N SER A 108 16.03 7.48 -8.93
CA SER A 108 16.66 8.63 -8.29
C SER A 108 17.88 9.07 -9.10
N MET A 109 17.67 9.38 -10.38
CA MET A 109 18.69 10.01 -11.22
C MET A 109 18.98 11.39 -10.62
N PRO A 110 20.25 11.75 -10.36
CA PRO A 110 20.60 13.00 -9.73
C PRO A 110 20.10 14.15 -10.62
N GLY A 111 19.51 15.16 -10.01
CA GLY A 111 19.26 16.43 -10.69
C GLY A 111 20.60 16.96 -11.19
N THR A 112 20.79 16.91 -12.50
CA THR A 112 21.79 17.73 -13.18
C THR A 112 21.14 19.08 -13.45
N VAL A 113 21.44 20.05 -12.58
CA VAL A 113 21.85 21.43 -12.90
C VAL A 113 22.01 22.22 -11.61
#